data_AF-A0A3B8LZ53-F1
#
_entry.id   AF-A0A3B8LZ53-F1
#
_cell.length_a   1.000
_cell.length_b   1.000
_cell.length_c   1.000
_cell.angle_alpha   90.00
_cell.angle_beta   90.00
_cell.angle_gamma   90.00
#
_symmetry.space_group_name_H-M   'P 1'
#
loop_
_entity.id
_entity.type
_entity.pdbx_description
1 polymer ?
#
loop_
_entity_poly.entity_id
_entity_poly.type
_entity_poly.pdbx_seq_one_letter_code
_entity_poly.pdbx_strand_id
1 'polypeptide(L)'
;DKKGIPRRVRAQQWVRRATQRYFSAPLTKLPDGVVLPKEPELVFDVKNKELVWFGTMKPAQRDIFLKLSKDAVFRKAVGRLFGESQPTEMRAHWVFAGSGFIVDMQTKKKKYLAENGNLICVANFPSATLDIAQASSDKGANLLYEAFIDRIPPVNTEVLIELIPKSRPVGKTSPPPPAKPRGLPR
;
A
#
# COMPACT_ATOMS: atom_id res chain seq x y z
N ASP A 1 -6.35 -26.79 -1.64
CA ASP A 1 -5.62 -26.67 -0.35
C ASP A 1 -4.89 -28.00 -0.10
N LYS A 2 -4.30 -28.23 1.09
CA LYS A 2 -3.59 -29.50 1.40
C LYS A 2 -4.46 -30.76 1.27
N LYS A 3 -5.79 -30.60 1.14
CA LYS A 3 -6.77 -31.69 0.97
C LYS A 3 -7.29 -31.79 -0.47
N GLY A 4 -6.69 -31.05 -1.42
CA GLY A 4 -7.14 -31.01 -2.81
C GLY A 4 -8.42 -30.20 -3.03
N ILE A 5 -8.95 -29.51 -2.01
CA ILE A 5 -10.19 -28.74 -2.15
C ILE A 5 -9.87 -27.42 -2.86
N PRO A 6 -10.55 -27.09 -3.98
CA PRO A 6 -10.39 -25.81 -4.65
C PRO A 6 -10.81 -24.67 -3.71
N ARG A 7 -9.95 -23.66 -3.57
CA ARG A 7 -10.24 -22.43 -2.82
C ARG A 7 -10.38 -21.30 -3.81
N ARG A 8 -11.62 -20.90 -4.08
CA ARG A 8 -11.93 -19.73 -4.91
C ARG A 8 -12.02 -18.49 -4.03
N VAL A 9 -11.12 -17.55 -4.22
CA VAL A 9 -11.09 -16.28 -3.48
C VAL A 9 -10.88 -15.12 -4.43
N ARG A 10 -11.25 -13.91 -4.00
CA ARG A 10 -10.92 -12.70 -4.76
C ARG A 10 -9.42 -12.44 -4.67
N ALA A 11 -8.78 -12.13 -5.80
CA ALA A 11 -7.35 -11.79 -5.84
C ALA A 11 -6.97 -10.64 -4.89
N GLN A 12 -7.91 -9.74 -4.58
CA GLN A 12 -7.75 -8.72 -3.53
C GLN A 12 -7.30 -9.27 -2.16
N GLN A 13 -7.69 -10.50 -1.81
CA GLN A 13 -7.33 -11.11 -0.52
C GLN A 13 -5.87 -11.57 -0.46
N TRP A 14 -5.20 -11.67 -1.61
CA TRP A 14 -3.79 -12.04 -1.76
C TRP A 14 -2.87 -10.82 -1.85
N VAL A 15 -3.45 -9.62 -1.87
CA VAL A 15 -2.73 -8.35 -1.94
C VAL A 15 -3.07 -7.54 -0.70
N ARG A 16 -2.09 -6.89 -0.09
CA ARG A 16 -2.29 -6.00 1.06
C ARG A 16 -1.66 -4.64 0.81
N ARG A 17 -2.10 -3.63 1.55
CA ARG A 17 -1.38 -2.35 1.60
C ARG A 17 0.04 -2.59 2.09
N ALA A 18 1.00 -1.97 1.41
CA ALA A 18 2.41 -2.08 1.76
C ALA A 18 2.63 -1.57 3.19
N THR A 19 3.27 -2.40 4.03
CA THR A 19 3.57 -2.03 5.41
C THR A 19 5.01 -1.56 5.60
N GLN A 20 5.91 -1.91 4.69
CA GLN A 20 7.32 -1.46 4.69
C GLN A 20 7.44 -0.05 4.09
N ARG A 21 6.83 0.92 4.75
CA ARG A 21 6.82 2.33 4.36
C ARG A 21 6.73 3.23 5.59
N TYR A 22 6.90 4.52 5.34
CA TYR A 22 6.58 5.54 6.35
C TYR A 22 5.07 5.76 6.45
N PHE A 23 4.62 5.93 7.70
CA PHE A 23 3.31 6.38 8.10
C PHE A 23 3.49 7.69 8.85
N SER A 24 2.58 8.66 8.66
CA SER A 24 2.63 9.93 9.37
C SER A 24 1.29 10.30 9.96
N ALA A 25 1.34 10.99 11.11
CA ALA A 25 0.19 11.52 11.80
C ALA A 25 0.45 12.99 12.16
N PRO A 26 -0.48 13.91 11.86
CA PRO A 26 -0.31 15.32 12.22
C PRO A 26 -0.09 15.51 13.72
N LEU A 27 0.93 16.29 14.08
CA LEU A 27 1.24 16.67 15.46
C LEU A 27 1.95 18.03 15.43
N THR A 28 1.33 19.08 15.97
CA THR A 28 1.90 20.44 15.85
C THR A 28 3.20 20.63 16.63
N LYS A 29 3.28 20.01 17.81
CA LYS A 29 4.45 19.98 18.69
C LYS A 29 4.41 18.71 19.55
N LEU A 30 5.56 18.27 20.02
CA LEU A 30 5.61 17.25 21.08
C LEU A 30 5.00 17.82 22.38
N PRO A 31 4.27 17.01 23.15
CA PRO A 31 3.85 17.42 24.49
C PRO A 31 5.07 17.72 25.37
N ASP A 32 4.92 18.66 26.29
CA ASP A 32 6.04 19.12 27.13
C ASP A 32 6.59 17.95 27.97
N GLY A 33 7.92 17.81 28.01
CA GLY A 33 8.61 16.73 28.72
C GLY A 33 8.64 15.38 28.00
N VAL A 34 8.01 15.24 26.82
CA VAL A 34 8.07 14.00 26.04
C VAL A 34 9.42 13.89 25.34
N VAL A 35 10.13 12.79 25.63
CA VAL A 35 11.33 12.38 24.92
C VAL A 35 11.01 11.10 24.14
N LEU A 36 11.16 11.16 22.82
CA LEU A 36 10.93 9.98 21.98
C LEU A 36 12.10 9.00 22.10
N PRO A 37 11.82 7.69 22.21
CA PRO A 37 12.87 6.68 22.25
C PRO A 37 13.55 6.56 20.88
N LYS A 38 14.87 6.29 20.90
CA LYS A 38 15.62 5.97 19.68
C LYS A 38 15.30 4.57 19.15
N GLU A 39 14.94 3.65 20.04
CA GLU A 39 14.52 2.29 19.70
C GLU A 39 13.30 1.90 20.55
N PRO A 40 12.18 1.47 19.93
CA PRO A 40 11.88 1.57 18.50
C PRO A 40 11.79 3.03 18.03
N GLU A 41 12.32 3.32 16.83
CA GLU A 41 12.44 4.70 16.33
C GLU A 41 11.07 5.29 15.98
N LEU A 42 10.67 6.31 16.74
CA LEU A 42 9.52 7.16 16.48
C LEU A 42 10.03 8.58 16.32
N VAL A 43 9.75 9.21 15.17
CA VAL A 43 10.35 10.50 14.81
C VAL A 43 9.30 11.59 14.86
N PHE A 44 9.64 12.73 15.48
CA PHE A 44 8.87 13.95 15.31
C PHE A 44 9.52 14.82 14.23
N ASP A 45 8.88 14.93 13.07
CA ASP A 45 9.30 15.82 12.00
C ASP A 45 8.79 17.24 12.29
N VAL A 46 9.66 18.05 12.88
CA VAL A 46 9.37 19.44 13.24
C VAL A 46 8.98 20.28 12.03
N LYS A 47 9.59 20.02 10.87
CA LYS A 47 9.37 20.80 9.63
C LYS A 47 7.98 20.55 9.08
N ASN A 48 7.56 19.29 9.03
CA ASN A 48 6.24 18.91 8.53
C ASN A 48 5.15 18.93 9.61
N LYS A 49 5.52 19.05 10.89
CA LYS A 49 4.61 18.99 12.05
C LYS A 49 3.85 17.66 12.08
N GLU A 50 4.62 16.57 12.00
CA GLU A 50 4.10 15.21 11.93
C GLU A 50 4.90 14.26 12.83
N LEU A 51 4.21 13.28 13.40
CA LEU A 51 4.81 12.11 14.02
C LEU A 51 4.92 11.01 12.96
N VAL A 52 6.10 10.41 12.83
CA VAL A 52 6.44 9.51 11.73
C VAL A 52 6.93 8.17 12.27
N TRP A 53 6.46 7.09 11.65
CA TRP A 53 6.80 5.71 11.98
C TRP A 53 7.07 4.90 10.71
N PHE A 54 8.06 4.00 10.75
CA PHE A 54 8.36 3.09 9.64
C PHE A 54 7.96 1.65 9.95
N GLY A 55 7.33 0.98 9.00
CA GLY A 55 7.01 -0.45 9.13
C GLY A 55 5.71 -0.73 9.91
N THR A 56 5.44 -2.00 10.19
CA THR A 56 4.31 -2.42 11.03
C THR A 56 4.60 -2.17 12.51
N MET A 57 3.78 -1.35 13.17
CA MET A 57 3.90 -1.12 14.62
C MET A 57 3.33 -2.31 15.40
N LYS A 58 4.13 -2.90 16.29
CA LYS A 58 3.67 -3.95 17.21
C LYS A 58 2.85 -3.35 18.36
N PRO A 59 1.88 -4.07 18.93
CA PRO A 59 1.11 -3.60 20.09
C PRO A 59 1.98 -3.13 21.27
N ALA A 60 3.04 -3.86 21.58
CA ALA A 60 3.98 -3.47 22.64
C ALA A 60 4.67 -2.12 22.37
N GLN A 61 5.02 -1.82 21.11
CA GLN A 61 5.65 -0.55 20.73
C GLN A 61 4.65 0.60 20.85
N ARG A 62 3.41 0.39 20.38
CA ARG A 62 2.29 1.34 20.60
C ARG A 62 2.13 1.64 22.09
N ASP A 63 2.12 0.62 22.93
CA ASP A 63 1.89 0.79 24.36
C ASP A 63 3.04 1.50 25.08
N ILE A 64 4.29 1.31 24.61
CA ILE A 64 5.43 2.13 25.05
C ILE A 64 5.17 3.61 24.72
N PHE A 65 4.81 3.91 23.47
CA PHE A 65 4.56 5.30 23.05
C PHE A 65 3.38 5.93 23.81
N LEU A 66 2.28 5.22 23.98
CA LEU A 66 1.11 5.72 24.72
C LEU A 66 1.40 6.02 26.20
N LYS A 67 2.45 5.45 26.79
CA LYS A 67 2.90 5.76 28.16
C LYS A 67 3.72 7.05 28.25
N LEU A 68 4.29 7.53 27.15
CA LEU A 68 5.12 8.73 27.13
C LEU A 68 4.33 10.01 27.45
N SER A 69 3.02 10.03 27.14
CA SER A 69 2.18 11.19 27.42
C SER A 69 0.71 10.84 27.57
N LYS A 70 0.03 11.58 28.44
CA LYS A 70 -1.44 11.58 28.54
C LYS A 70 -2.11 12.54 27.55
N ASP A 71 -1.34 13.34 26.82
CA ASP A 71 -1.86 14.29 25.84
C ASP A 71 -2.73 13.59 24.78
N ALA A 72 -3.93 14.12 24.57
CA ALA A 72 -4.93 13.49 23.71
C ALA A 72 -4.53 13.51 22.23
N VAL A 73 -3.85 14.57 21.78
CA VAL A 73 -3.44 14.72 20.37
C VAL A 73 -2.31 13.75 20.05
N PHE A 74 -1.31 13.65 20.93
CA PHE A 74 -0.22 12.69 20.83
C PHE A 74 -0.73 11.25 20.84
N ARG A 75 -1.62 10.89 21.78
CA ARG A 75 -2.21 9.55 21.83
C ARG A 75 -3.03 9.22 20.58
N LYS A 76 -3.76 10.20 20.03
CA LYS A 76 -4.48 10.05 18.76
C LYS A 76 -3.51 9.85 17.58
N ALA A 77 -2.40 10.56 17.55
CA ALA A 77 -1.36 10.40 16.54
C ALA A 77 -0.73 8.99 16.60
N VAL A 78 -0.34 8.52 17.78
CA VAL A 78 0.17 7.15 17.99
C VAL A 78 -0.87 6.10 17.58
N GLY A 79 -2.14 6.27 18.00
CA GLY A 79 -3.21 5.36 17.61
C GLY A 79 -3.44 5.30 16.10
N ARG A 80 -3.33 6.44 15.40
CA ARG A 80 -3.40 6.51 13.94
C ARG A 80 -2.24 5.75 13.29
N LEU A 81 -1.00 6.00 13.70
CA LEU A 81 0.18 5.30 13.18
C LEU A 81 0.07 3.79 13.39
N PHE A 82 -0.39 3.37 14.57
CA PHE A 82 -0.65 1.96 14.85
C PHE A 82 -1.68 1.36 13.88
N GLY A 83 -2.85 2.00 13.74
CA GLY A 83 -3.93 1.48 12.88
C GLY A 83 -3.58 1.47 11.39
N GLU A 84 -2.91 2.51 10.90
CA GLU A 84 -2.51 2.61 9.48
C GLU A 84 -1.36 1.67 9.10
N SER A 85 -0.48 1.34 10.06
CA SER A 85 0.66 0.44 9.83
C SER A 85 0.31 -1.05 9.85
N GLN A 86 -0.93 -1.41 10.18
CA GLN A 86 -1.37 -2.80 10.14
C GLN A 86 -1.63 -3.27 8.71
N PRO A 87 -1.30 -4.54 8.39
CA PRO A 87 -1.63 -5.12 7.11
C PRO A 87 -3.15 -5.16 6.92
N THR A 88 -3.62 -4.59 5.81
CA THR A 88 -5.03 -4.63 5.43
C THR A 88 -5.15 -5.08 3.99
N GLU A 89 -6.13 -5.92 3.69
CA GLU A 89 -6.44 -6.38 2.34
C GLU A 89 -6.62 -5.22 1.36
N MET A 90 -6.25 -5.47 0.10
CA MET A 90 -6.51 -4.53 -0.97
C MET A 90 -8.01 -4.36 -1.19
N ARG A 91 -8.46 -3.11 -1.18
CA ARG A 91 -9.86 -2.76 -1.47
C ARG A 91 -10.06 -2.16 -2.86
N ALA A 92 -8.97 -1.89 -3.59
CA ALA A 92 -9.04 -1.36 -4.94
C ALA A 92 -9.70 -2.35 -5.91
N HIS A 93 -10.44 -1.80 -6.87
CA HIS A 93 -10.97 -2.56 -7.99
C HIS A 93 -9.91 -2.75 -9.07
N TRP A 94 -9.99 -3.87 -9.78
CA TRP A 94 -9.23 -4.11 -11.00
C TRP A 94 -9.88 -3.37 -12.17
N VAL A 95 -9.05 -2.80 -13.04
CA VAL A 95 -9.47 -2.15 -14.28
C VAL A 95 -8.58 -2.55 -15.44
N PHE A 96 -9.14 -2.48 -16.64
CA PHE A 96 -8.38 -2.57 -17.86
C PHE A 96 -7.65 -1.25 -18.10
N ALA A 97 -6.33 -1.25 -17.90
CA ALA A 97 -5.46 -0.09 -18.06
C ALA A 97 -4.76 -0.07 -19.43
N GLY A 98 -4.61 -1.24 -20.07
CA GLY A 98 -3.78 -1.44 -21.26
C GLY A 98 -4.33 -0.89 -22.57
N SER A 99 -5.23 0.10 -22.59
CA SER A 99 -5.83 0.62 -23.83
C SER A 99 -4.95 1.59 -24.63
N GLY A 100 -3.75 1.91 -24.15
CA GLY A 100 -2.86 2.88 -24.78
C GLY A 100 -1.99 2.31 -25.90
N PHE A 101 -1.52 3.21 -26.78
CA PHE A 101 -0.55 2.92 -27.82
C PHE A 101 0.66 3.83 -27.66
N ILE A 102 1.86 3.31 -27.94
CA ILE A 102 3.05 4.14 -28.13
C ILE A 102 3.51 4.08 -29.58
N VAL A 103 4.11 5.15 -30.07
CA VAL A 103 4.85 5.11 -31.33
C VAL A 103 6.30 4.80 -30.99
N ASP A 104 6.80 3.69 -31.50
CA ASP A 104 8.20 3.32 -31.36
C ASP A 104 9.06 4.32 -32.17
N MET A 105 10.00 4.99 -31.50
CA MET A 105 10.76 6.08 -32.10
C MET A 105 11.72 5.63 -33.21
N GLN A 106 12.16 4.36 -33.19
CA GLN A 106 13.08 3.78 -34.17
C GLN A 106 12.33 3.27 -35.40
N THR A 107 11.25 2.51 -35.18
CA THR A 107 10.51 1.83 -36.24
C THR A 107 9.31 2.63 -36.77
N LYS A 108 8.93 3.71 -36.08
CA LYS A 108 7.73 4.53 -36.33
C LYS A 108 6.41 3.75 -36.29
N LYS A 109 6.41 2.51 -35.79
CA LYS A 109 5.21 1.67 -35.66
C LYS A 109 4.49 1.93 -34.35
N LYS A 110 3.15 1.87 -34.39
CA LYS A 110 2.34 1.84 -33.17
C LYS A 110 2.49 0.48 -32.51
N LYS A 111 2.79 0.48 -31.21
CA LYS A 111 2.82 -0.71 -30.35
C LYS A 111 1.70 -0.59 -29.33
N TYR A 112 0.98 -1.69 -29.11
CA TYR A 112 -0.07 -1.75 -28.12
C TYR A 112 0.54 -1.99 -26.74
N LEU A 113 0.23 -1.12 -25.77
CA LEU A 113 0.92 -1.15 -24.47
C LEU A 113 0.66 -2.43 -23.68
N ALA A 114 -0.53 -3.01 -23.83
CA ALA A 114 -0.89 -4.27 -23.18
C ALA A 114 -0.06 -5.48 -23.65
N GLU A 115 0.66 -5.40 -24.77
CA GLU A 115 1.48 -6.49 -25.30
C GLU A 115 2.89 -6.54 -24.69
N ASN A 116 3.22 -5.59 -23.81
CA ASN A 116 4.57 -5.46 -23.25
C ASN A 116 4.88 -6.43 -22.09
N GLY A 117 4.00 -7.40 -21.81
CA GLY A 117 4.23 -8.49 -20.85
C GLY A 117 3.78 -8.24 -19.40
N ASN A 118 3.37 -7.03 -19.05
CA ASN A 118 2.84 -6.71 -17.71
C ASN A 118 1.33 -7.04 -17.63
N LEU A 119 1.00 -8.30 -17.33
CA LEU A 119 -0.40 -8.74 -17.40
C LEU A 119 -1.29 -8.18 -16.28
N ILE A 120 -0.89 -8.30 -15.00
CA ILE A 120 -1.64 -7.82 -13.83
C ILE A 120 -0.69 -7.06 -12.90
N CYS A 121 -0.98 -5.79 -12.63
CA CYS A 121 -0.16 -4.91 -11.81
C CYS A 121 -0.95 -4.19 -10.72
N VAL A 122 -0.24 -3.69 -9.70
CA VAL A 122 -0.81 -2.89 -8.60
C VAL A 122 -0.07 -1.55 -8.41
N ALA A 123 0.73 -1.17 -9.41
CA ALA A 123 1.69 -0.07 -9.35
C ALA A 123 1.45 0.99 -10.45
N ASN A 124 0.30 0.91 -11.15
CA ASN A 124 -0.06 1.83 -12.23
C ASN A 124 1.02 1.96 -13.31
N PHE A 125 1.63 0.85 -13.72
CA PHE A 125 2.58 0.86 -14.84
C PHE A 125 1.81 1.19 -16.12
N PRO A 126 2.27 2.15 -16.95
CA PRO A 126 1.58 2.50 -18.20
C PRO A 126 1.40 1.32 -19.16
N SER A 127 2.27 0.32 -19.08
CA SER A 127 2.26 -0.88 -19.90
C SER A 127 1.44 -2.05 -19.32
N ALA A 128 0.78 -1.87 -18.17
CA ALA A 128 -0.01 -2.93 -17.57
C ALA A 128 -1.32 -3.18 -18.34
N THR A 129 -1.63 -4.44 -18.66
CA THR A 129 -2.92 -4.82 -19.25
C THR A 129 -4.06 -4.60 -18.25
N LEU A 130 -3.92 -5.17 -17.04
CA LEU A 130 -4.81 -4.97 -15.91
C LEU A 130 -4.05 -4.28 -14.77
N ASP A 131 -4.68 -3.27 -14.19
CA ASP A 131 -4.14 -2.57 -13.01
C ASP A 131 -5.27 -2.25 -12.03
N ILE A 132 -4.98 -1.47 -10.99
CA ILE A 132 -5.94 -1.07 -9.98
C ILE A 132 -6.49 0.33 -10.24
N ALA A 133 -7.77 0.53 -9.97
CA ALA A 133 -8.44 1.84 -10.00
C ALA A 133 -8.13 2.67 -8.75
N GLN A 134 -6.86 2.79 -8.40
CA GLN A 134 -6.39 3.61 -7.30
C GLN A 134 -4.95 4.02 -7.58
N ALA A 135 -4.64 5.30 -7.34
CA ALA A 135 -3.29 5.80 -7.58
C ALA A 135 -2.27 5.06 -6.70
N SER A 136 -1.29 4.44 -7.35
CA SER A 136 -0.16 3.73 -6.77
C SER A 136 1.09 4.15 -7.53
N SER A 137 2.24 4.20 -6.86
CA SER A 137 3.48 4.62 -7.53
C SER A 137 4.15 3.42 -8.19
N ASP A 138 4.64 3.63 -9.41
CA ASP A 138 5.57 2.76 -10.13
C ASP A 138 7.02 2.85 -9.60
N LYS A 139 7.28 3.77 -8.66
CA LYS A 139 8.58 3.98 -8.01
C LYS A 139 8.64 3.16 -6.72
N GLY A 140 9.56 2.19 -6.66
CA GLY A 140 9.61 1.13 -5.65
C GLY A 140 9.36 1.54 -4.20
N ALA A 141 9.98 2.62 -3.70
CA ALA A 141 9.83 3.06 -2.31
C ALA A 141 8.43 3.59 -1.94
N ASN A 142 7.55 3.80 -2.94
CA ASN A 142 6.21 4.35 -2.77
C ASN A 142 5.11 3.40 -3.26
N LEU A 143 5.39 2.10 -3.38
CA LEU A 143 4.39 1.10 -3.71
C LEU A 143 3.25 1.15 -2.69
N LEU A 144 2.01 1.21 -3.17
CA LEU A 144 0.85 1.21 -2.28
C LEU A 144 0.49 -0.21 -1.82
N TYR A 145 0.81 -1.21 -2.63
CA TYR A 145 0.39 -2.59 -2.47
C TYR A 145 1.56 -3.56 -2.60
N GLU A 146 1.48 -4.65 -1.84
CA GLU A 146 2.44 -5.76 -1.85
C GLU A 146 1.69 -7.09 -1.71
N ALA A 147 2.39 -8.21 -1.95
CA ALA A 147 1.85 -9.54 -1.73
C ALA A 147 1.51 -9.76 -0.25
N PHE A 148 0.34 -10.33 0.03
CA PHE A 148 -0.02 -10.75 1.38
C PHE A 148 0.53 -12.16 1.63
N ILE A 149 1.80 -12.23 2.02
CA ILE A 149 2.56 -13.49 2.17
C ILE A 149 1.83 -14.53 3.04
N ASP A 150 1.13 -14.10 4.08
CA ASP A 150 0.38 -14.99 4.99
C ASP A 150 -0.85 -15.65 4.36
N ARG A 151 -1.27 -15.22 3.16
CA ARG A 151 -2.52 -15.64 2.50
C ARG A 151 -2.33 -16.19 1.09
N ILE A 152 -1.21 -15.89 0.45
CA ILE A 152 -0.90 -16.47 -0.85
C ILE A 152 -0.57 -17.96 -0.68
N PRO A 153 -0.88 -18.79 -1.68
CA PRO A 153 -0.43 -20.17 -1.69
C PRO A 153 1.10 -20.26 -1.59
N PRO A 154 1.64 -21.32 -0.97
CA PRO A 154 3.07 -21.59 -0.99
C PRO A 154 3.62 -21.64 -2.41
N VAL A 155 4.92 -21.38 -2.55
CA VAL A 155 5.65 -21.52 -3.81
C VAL A 155 5.40 -22.89 -4.44
N ASN A 156 5.27 -22.94 -5.77
CA ASN A 156 4.95 -24.12 -6.57
C ASN A 156 3.51 -24.67 -6.40
N THR A 157 2.62 -23.94 -5.71
CA THR A 157 1.20 -24.29 -5.74
C THR A 157 0.59 -23.87 -7.08
N GLU A 158 -0.06 -24.79 -7.78
CA GLU A 158 -0.81 -24.48 -8.99
C GLU A 158 -2.00 -23.57 -8.67
N VAL A 159 -2.17 -22.52 -9.48
CA VAL A 159 -3.24 -21.53 -9.31
C VAL A 159 -3.94 -21.31 -10.65
N LEU A 160 -5.27 -21.37 -10.62
CA LEU A 160 -6.11 -20.89 -11.72
C LEU A 160 -6.49 -19.42 -11.48
N ILE A 161 -6.23 -18.57 -12.48
CA ILE A 161 -6.65 -17.16 -12.47
C ILE A 161 -7.89 -17.02 -13.35
N GLU A 162 -8.99 -16.58 -12.75
CA GLU A 162 -10.24 -16.26 -13.47
C GLU A 162 -10.36 -14.74 -13.67
N LEU A 163 -10.34 -14.29 -14.92
CA LEU A 163 -10.58 -12.90 -15.30
C LEU A 163 -12.05 -12.72 -15.72
N ILE A 164 -12.87 -12.20 -14.81
CA ILE A 164 -14.31 -12.08 -15.01
C ILE A 164 -14.66 -10.61 -15.32
N PRO A 165 -15.04 -10.27 -16.56
CA PRO A 165 -15.42 -8.91 -16.90
C PRO A 165 -16.67 -8.48 -16.11
N LYS A 166 -16.71 -7.21 -15.71
CA LYS A 166 -17.87 -6.60 -15.07
C LYS A 166 -18.54 -5.66 -16.06
N SER A 167 -19.84 -5.84 -16.29
CA SER A 167 -20.64 -5.03 -17.23
C SER A 167 -20.92 -3.61 -16.73
N ARG A 168 -20.75 -3.35 -15.42
CA ARG A 168 -20.90 -2.02 -14.82
C ARG A 168 -19.54 -1.45 -14.41
N PRO A 169 -19.22 -0.18 -14.73
CA PRO A 169 -17.99 0.45 -14.31
C PRO A 169 -17.85 0.48 -12.79
N VAL A 170 -16.72 -0.01 -12.27
CA VAL A 170 -16.40 -0.05 -10.82
C VAL A 170 -15.35 1.00 -10.42
N GLY A 171 -14.85 1.80 -11.36
CA GLY A 171 -13.75 2.74 -11.11
C GLY A 171 -14.05 3.81 -10.05
N LYS A 172 -15.32 4.19 -9.88
CA LYS A 172 -15.74 5.21 -8.90
C LYS A 172 -15.87 4.69 -7.46
N THR A 173 -15.79 3.37 -7.24
CA THR A 173 -16.02 2.75 -5.92
C THR A 173 -14.73 2.32 -5.21
N SER A 174 -13.56 2.50 -5.83
CA SER A 174 -12.28 2.29 -5.15
C SER A 174 -12.10 3.34 -4.05
N PRO A 175 -11.57 2.97 -2.88
CA PRO A 175 -11.19 3.95 -1.87
C PRO A 175 -10.14 4.93 -2.44
N PRO A 176 -10.12 6.20 -2.01
CA PRO A 176 -9.03 7.10 -2.37
C PRO A 176 -7.69 6.54 -1.87
N PRO A 177 -6.57 6.78 -2.58
CA PRO A 177 -5.26 6.42 -2.09
C PRO A 177 -4.99 7.12 -0.74
N PRO A 178 -4.28 6.47 0.20
CA PRO A 178 -3.80 7.16 1.39
C PRO A 178 -2.82 8.28 0.97
N ALA A 179 -2.68 9.29 1.83
CA ALA A 179 -1.71 10.36 1.60
C ALA A 179 -0.31 9.77 1.36
N LYS A 180 0.44 10.34 0.40
CA LYS A 180 1.83 9.95 0.19
C LYS A 180 2.64 10.34 1.44
N PRO A 181 3.45 9.42 2.00
CA PRO A 181 4.33 9.78 3.11
C PRO A 181 5.30 10.83 2.59
N ARG A 182 5.47 11.94 3.32
CA ARG A 182 6.53 12.88 3.01
C ARG A 182 7.85 12.22 3.40
N GLY A 183 8.88 12.36 2.57
CA GLY A 183 10.21 11.92 2.96
C GLY A 183 10.63 12.67 4.22
N LEU A 184 11.16 11.96 5.21
CA LEU A 184 11.81 12.60 6.34
C LEU A 184 12.94 13.47 5.79
N PRO A 185 13.04 14.76 6.18
CA PRO A 185 14.24 15.53 5.88
C PRO A 185 15.43 14.77 6.49
N ARG A 186 16.40 14.43 5.64
CA ARG A 186 17.71 13.94 6.10
C ARG A 186 18.42 15.02 6.88
#